data_AF-A0A1J4KTK6-F1
#
_entry.id   AF-A0A1J4KTK6-F1
#
_cell.length_a   1.000
_cell.length_b   1.000
_cell.length_c   1.000
_cell.angle_alpha   90.00
_cell.angle_beta   90.00
_cell.angle_gamma   90.00
#
_symmetry.space_group_name_H-M   'P 1'
#
loop_
_entity.id
_entity.type
_entity.pdbx_description
1 polymer ?
#
loop_
_entity_poly.entity_id
_entity_poly.type
_entity_poly.pdbx_seq_one_letter_code
_entity_poly.pdbx_strand_id
1 'polypeptide(L)'
;MLSCLNFTLLSLSSSQFGLTQPNTRLQSIQTFSNIKMKYNFYYFFYSSNLEPSQKFHRLHFSNFLDSSIQISSLSFNRDDIYQRPIFSPSTTSNLTITESFFTNCSSFDGGAFFVVFNGPVIIEKSNFVNCFCSDKGGVLFMYGLSLSIKQTCFSQISAQEGFSIFCSRSKSKTLIENSHFFNNTGESSTVYVYGFDVEMKNNNCSHSKASSISTFSVAPSHSFIFTMQVFHECDGGNIIHLETTDSADTITNCIVVNCYLTSTSTSKNIKSDTFENQNNDVANLDSLFYFVDGTTVLVDWSFIMKNDKYVFSRSNDNSTLIISNSFFSAKKENVEFDDFTTIQDSVKFGDSTLIAINFINTQICWNQNRYKFREPKVFQKVIIAVIVIVLFVGAFVYMIVEACKDEKEHKDLLKQTEYNEALNNEIQLDDLDQLAKEKKGKEELAKLGNDGEGEQSD
;
A
#
# COMPACT_ATOMS: atom_id res chain seq x y z
N MET A 1 3.03 20.25 20.47
CA MET A 1 2.55 20.48 19.09
C MET A 1 3.65 20.08 18.11
N LEU A 2 4.00 18.79 18.08
CA LEU A 2 4.98 18.20 17.16
C LEU A 2 4.27 17.04 16.49
N SER A 3 3.71 17.31 15.31
CA SER A 3 2.80 16.45 14.60
C SER A 3 3.46 15.94 13.32
N CYS A 4 3.47 14.61 13.17
CA CYS A 4 3.91 13.83 12.01
C CYS A 4 5.42 13.56 11.95
N LEU A 5 5.78 12.29 12.10
CA LEU A 5 7.10 11.75 11.81
C LEU A 5 7.04 11.15 10.40
N ASN A 6 7.68 11.81 9.43
CA ASN A 6 7.75 11.33 8.05
C ASN A 6 9.12 10.72 7.79
N PHE A 7 9.17 9.40 7.58
CA PHE A 7 10.38 8.72 7.14
C PHE A 7 10.38 8.60 5.62
N THR A 8 11.35 9.26 4.97
CA THR A 8 11.63 9.11 3.55
C THR A 8 13.04 8.58 3.40
N LEU A 9 13.17 7.35 2.89
CA LEU A 9 14.46 6.66 2.74
C LEU A 9 14.59 6.20 1.29
N LEU A 10 15.42 6.88 0.48
CA LEU A 10 15.45 6.68 -0.97
C LEU A 10 15.83 5.26 -1.42
N SER A 11 16.75 4.60 -0.71
CA SER A 11 17.08 3.19 -0.91
C SER A 11 18.01 2.73 0.23
N LEU A 12 17.72 1.59 0.84
CA LEU A 12 18.61 0.94 1.80
C LEU A 12 18.74 -0.54 1.42
N SER A 13 19.97 -1.00 1.23
CA SER A 13 20.27 -2.43 1.09
C SER A 13 20.92 -2.87 2.39
N SER A 14 20.14 -3.39 3.32
CA SER A 14 20.62 -3.93 4.60
C SER A 14 20.00 -5.30 4.80
N SER A 15 20.80 -6.26 5.27
CA SER A 15 20.30 -7.60 5.58
C SER A 15 19.55 -7.68 6.91
N GLN A 16 19.71 -6.67 7.78
CA GLN A 16 19.19 -6.70 9.16
C GLN A 16 18.69 -5.31 9.58
N PHE A 17 17.75 -4.74 8.83
CA PHE A 17 17.09 -3.48 9.22
C PHE A 17 15.63 -3.77 9.60
N GLY A 18 15.31 -3.64 10.88
CA GLY A 18 13.95 -3.74 11.38
C GLY A 18 13.59 -2.51 12.21
N LEU A 19 12.41 -1.96 11.97
CA LEU A 19 11.78 -1.00 12.86
C LEU A 19 10.84 -1.77 13.78
N THR A 20 11.30 -1.99 15.01
CA THR A 20 10.45 -2.47 16.10
C THR A 20 9.91 -1.26 16.82
N GLN A 21 8.58 -1.05 16.77
CA GLN A 21 7.94 -0.05 17.61
C GLN A 21 7.55 -0.70 18.94
N PRO A 22 8.30 -0.49 20.04
CA PRO A 22 7.84 -0.92 21.35
C PRO A 22 6.54 -0.17 21.73
N ASN A 23 5.79 -0.68 22.71
CA ASN A 23 4.50 -0.17 23.22
C ASN A 23 4.45 1.31 23.68
N THR A 24 5.46 2.12 23.35
CA THR A 24 5.43 3.57 23.56
C THR A 24 4.38 4.20 22.66
N ARG A 25 3.34 4.77 23.28
CA ARG A 25 2.26 5.52 22.61
C ARG A 25 2.85 6.72 21.86
N LEU A 26 3.10 6.56 20.57
CA LEU A 26 3.37 7.69 19.69
C LEU A 26 2.02 8.32 19.33
N GLN A 27 1.90 9.64 19.53
CA GLN A 27 0.62 10.33 19.30
C GLN A 27 0.39 10.73 17.84
N SER A 28 1.38 10.55 16.95
CA SER A 28 1.34 11.09 15.59
C SER A 28 1.42 10.01 14.50
N ILE A 29 0.53 10.07 13.52
CA ILE A 29 0.53 9.25 12.30
C ILE A 29 1.96 9.12 11.75
N GLN A 30 2.39 7.89 11.51
CA GLN A 30 3.66 7.59 10.89
C GLN A 30 3.44 7.29 9.41
N THR A 31 4.20 8.00 8.57
CA THR A 31 4.18 7.78 7.12
C THR A 31 5.56 7.33 6.66
N PHE A 32 5.61 6.17 6.02
CA PHE A 32 6.78 5.60 5.37
C PHE A 32 6.59 5.72 3.87
N SER A 33 7.47 6.48 3.20
CA SER A 33 7.32 6.72 1.76
C SER A 33 8.60 6.52 0.96
N ASN A 34 8.45 6.01 -0.26
CA ASN A 34 9.52 5.86 -1.24
C ASN A 34 10.68 4.97 -0.76
N ILE A 35 10.39 3.96 0.06
CA ILE A 35 11.41 3.08 0.64
C ILE A 35 11.65 1.87 -0.24
N LYS A 36 12.92 1.66 -0.62
CA LYS A 36 13.37 0.45 -1.31
C LYS A 36 14.27 -0.37 -0.42
N MET A 37 13.90 -1.64 -0.17
CA MET A 37 14.70 -2.59 0.60
C MET A 37 14.75 -3.96 -0.06
N LYS A 38 15.88 -4.64 0.12
CA LYS A 38 16.15 -5.96 -0.43
C LYS A 38 16.86 -6.85 0.60
N TYR A 39 16.58 -8.16 0.56
CA TYR A 39 17.33 -9.20 1.27
C TYR A 39 17.30 -9.08 2.79
N ASN A 40 16.12 -8.89 3.39
CA ASN A 40 15.98 -8.79 4.83
C ASN A 40 15.57 -10.14 5.43
N PHE A 41 16.29 -10.55 6.48
CA PHE A 41 15.96 -11.77 7.22
C PHE A 41 14.81 -11.58 8.20
N TYR A 42 14.47 -10.33 8.53
CA TYR A 42 13.41 -9.98 9.47
C TYR A 42 12.37 -9.07 8.82
N TYR A 43 11.25 -8.87 9.53
CA TYR A 43 10.26 -7.85 9.19
C TYR A 43 10.92 -6.46 9.08
N PHE A 44 10.44 -5.64 8.13
CA PHE A 44 10.82 -4.22 8.08
C PHE A 44 10.14 -3.44 9.20
N PHE A 45 8.86 -3.73 9.42
CA PHE A 45 8.06 -3.06 10.43
C PHE A 45 7.36 -4.10 11.29
N TYR A 46 7.61 -4.01 12.59
CA TYR A 46 6.86 -4.75 13.60
C TYR A 46 6.23 -3.78 14.58
N SER A 47 4.93 -3.95 14.79
CA SER A 47 4.22 -3.24 15.86
C SER A 47 3.32 -4.16 16.65
N SER A 48 3.44 -4.07 17.98
CA SER A 48 2.56 -4.73 18.93
C SER A 48 1.25 -3.99 19.16
N ASN A 49 1.18 -2.72 18.76
CA ASN A 49 -0.03 -1.94 18.84
C ASN A 49 0.00 -0.87 17.76
N LEU A 50 -0.96 -0.93 16.85
CA LEU A 50 -1.21 0.14 15.90
C LEU A 50 -1.83 1.31 16.67
N GLU A 51 -1.04 2.06 17.41
CA GLU A 51 -1.39 3.41 17.85
C GLU A 51 -0.11 4.25 17.73
N PRO A 52 -0.03 5.14 16.72
CA PRO A 52 -1.09 5.67 15.84
C PRO A 52 -1.21 4.92 14.50
N SER A 53 -2.16 5.34 13.64
CA SER A 53 -2.29 4.88 12.25
C SER A 53 -0.98 4.89 11.47
N GLN A 54 -0.81 3.86 10.63
CA GLN A 54 0.41 3.64 9.85
C GLN A 54 0.10 3.72 8.36
N LYS A 55 0.88 4.53 7.64
CA LYS A 55 0.75 4.70 6.19
C LYS A 55 2.04 4.32 5.49
N PHE A 56 1.94 3.38 4.58
CA PHE A 56 3.02 2.92 3.73
C PHE A 56 2.68 3.28 2.28
N HIS A 57 3.56 4.03 1.64
CA HIS A 57 3.33 4.56 0.30
C HIS A 57 4.56 4.36 -0.58
N ARG A 58 4.39 3.81 -1.79
CA ARG A 58 5.51 3.62 -2.73
C ARG A 58 6.67 2.83 -2.15
N LEU A 59 6.37 1.75 -1.45
CA LEU A 59 7.39 0.82 -1.00
C LEU A 59 7.85 -0.08 -2.15
N HIS A 60 9.11 -0.49 -2.14
CA HIS A 60 9.65 -1.51 -3.02
C HIS A 60 10.45 -2.51 -2.19
N PHE A 61 9.79 -3.55 -1.71
CA PHE A 61 10.40 -4.57 -0.85
C PHE A 61 10.64 -5.85 -1.64
N SER A 62 11.79 -6.48 -1.40
CA SER A 62 12.10 -7.74 -2.09
C SER A 62 12.96 -8.70 -1.28
N ASN A 63 12.74 -10.00 -1.49
CA ASN A 63 13.52 -11.09 -0.87
C ASN A 63 13.50 -11.03 0.66
N PHE A 64 12.31 -10.94 1.25
CA PHE A 64 12.14 -11.02 2.70
C PHE A 64 11.90 -12.47 3.11
N LEU A 65 12.58 -12.94 4.16
CA LEU A 65 12.39 -14.30 4.68
C LEU A 65 11.34 -14.38 5.81
N ASP A 66 10.81 -13.23 6.21
CA ASP A 66 9.63 -13.11 7.06
C ASP A 66 8.67 -12.04 6.51
N SER A 67 7.47 -11.93 7.08
CA SER A 67 6.46 -10.95 6.71
C SER A 67 7.07 -9.55 6.72
N SER A 68 7.00 -8.83 5.60
CA SER A 68 7.67 -7.53 5.51
C SER A 68 7.06 -6.50 6.46
N ILE A 69 5.75 -6.58 6.70
CA ILE A 69 5.06 -5.81 7.73
C ILE A 69 4.31 -6.80 8.61
N GLN A 70 4.65 -6.79 9.90
CA GLN A 70 4.00 -7.62 10.91
C GLN A 70 3.34 -6.73 11.95
N ILE A 71 2.05 -6.97 12.17
CA ILE A 71 1.26 -6.26 13.17
C ILE A 71 0.50 -7.30 13.97
N SER A 72 0.84 -7.41 15.25
CA SER A 72 0.21 -8.39 16.12
C SER A 72 0.31 -7.91 17.55
N SER A 73 -0.80 -7.82 18.28
CA SER A 73 -0.68 -7.58 19.72
C SER A 73 0.07 -8.74 20.37
N LEU A 74 1.20 -8.41 20.98
CA LEU A 74 2.14 -9.38 21.57
C LEU A 74 1.40 -10.41 22.42
N SER A 75 1.79 -11.67 22.25
CA SER A 75 1.38 -12.89 22.98
C SER A 75 0.19 -13.69 22.47
N PHE A 76 -0.28 -13.53 21.24
CA PHE A 76 -1.17 -14.54 20.69
C PHE A 76 -0.40 -15.81 20.36
N ASN A 77 -0.71 -16.92 21.04
CA ASN A 77 -0.44 -18.22 20.45
C ASN A 77 -1.31 -18.34 19.19
N ARG A 78 -0.80 -18.99 18.15
CA ARG A 78 -1.53 -19.26 16.91
C ARG A 78 -2.89 -19.91 17.19
N ASP A 79 -2.91 -20.80 18.17
CA ASP A 79 -4.12 -21.48 18.65
C ASP A 79 -5.17 -20.49 19.20
N ASP A 80 -4.73 -19.40 19.85
CA ASP A 80 -5.64 -18.39 20.41
C ASP A 80 -6.35 -17.60 19.30
N ILE A 81 -5.65 -17.34 18.19
CA ILE A 81 -6.20 -16.65 17.01
C ILE A 81 -7.35 -17.49 16.42
N TYR A 82 -7.18 -18.81 16.36
CA TYR A 82 -8.21 -19.72 15.84
C TYR A 82 -9.36 -19.91 16.82
N GLN A 83 -9.11 -19.97 18.12
CA GLN A 83 -10.18 -20.24 19.07
C GLN A 83 -11.05 -19.01 19.32
N ARG A 84 -10.49 -17.87 19.77
CA ARG A 84 -11.25 -16.63 20.03
C ARG A 84 -10.34 -15.41 20.05
N PRO A 85 -10.21 -14.63 18.97
CA PRO A 85 -9.46 -13.40 19.02
C PRO A 85 -10.24 -12.35 19.83
N ILE A 86 -9.89 -12.21 21.11
CA ILE A 86 -10.41 -11.15 21.98
C ILE A 86 -9.68 -9.86 21.61
N PHE A 87 -10.25 -9.15 20.65
CA PHE A 87 -9.80 -7.82 20.31
C PHE A 87 -10.39 -6.80 21.28
N SER A 88 -9.54 -5.99 21.92
CA SER A 88 -10.01 -4.84 22.67
C SER A 88 -10.68 -3.84 21.70
N PRO A 89 -11.91 -3.39 21.96
CA PRO A 89 -12.76 -2.71 20.97
C PRO A 89 -12.35 -1.27 20.59
N SER A 90 -11.17 -0.77 20.95
CA SER A 90 -10.96 0.69 21.05
C SER A 90 -9.88 1.33 20.16
N THR A 91 -9.29 0.65 19.17
CA THR A 91 -8.26 1.31 18.35
C THR A 91 -8.87 1.95 17.10
N THR A 92 -8.80 3.28 16.99
CA THR A 92 -9.19 4.05 15.78
C THR A 92 -8.15 4.02 14.68
N SER A 93 -7.00 3.38 14.93
CA SER A 93 -5.91 3.30 13.98
C SER A 93 -6.26 2.43 12.78
N ASN A 94 -5.58 2.71 11.67
CA ASN A 94 -5.67 1.95 10.44
C ASN A 94 -4.27 1.65 9.89
N LEU A 95 -4.19 0.61 9.08
CA LEU A 95 -3.03 0.26 8.28
C LEU A 95 -3.38 0.58 6.82
N THR A 96 -2.61 1.46 6.19
CA THR A 96 -2.81 1.83 4.78
C THR A 96 -1.55 1.55 3.97
N ILE A 97 -1.66 0.73 2.92
CA ILE A 97 -0.60 0.43 1.95
C ILE A 97 -1.07 0.92 0.58
N THR A 98 -0.27 1.77 -0.07
CA THR A 98 -0.63 2.34 -1.37
C THR A 98 0.56 2.33 -2.33
N GLU A 99 0.29 2.11 -3.61
CA GLU A 99 1.28 2.25 -4.70
C GLU A 99 2.58 1.47 -4.47
N SER A 100 2.50 0.31 -3.80
CA SER A 100 3.68 -0.42 -3.32
C SER A 100 3.94 -1.71 -4.12
N PHE A 101 5.18 -2.16 -4.13
CA PHE A 101 5.66 -3.34 -4.85
C PHE A 101 6.41 -4.28 -3.89
N PHE A 102 5.92 -5.52 -3.78
CA PHE A 102 6.51 -6.56 -2.94
C PHE A 102 6.84 -7.76 -3.83
N THR A 103 8.05 -8.29 -3.72
CA THR A 103 8.45 -9.46 -4.51
C THR A 103 9.32 -10.43 -3.76
N ASN A 104 9.11 -11.74 -3.94
CA ASN A 104 9.87 -12.77 -3.22
C ASN A 104 9.82 -12.57 -1.69
N CYS A 105 8.68 -12.10 -1.17
CA CYS A 105 8.48 -12.04 0.29
C CYS A 105 7.91 -13.36 0.76
N SER A 106 8.46 -13.89 1.83
CA SER A 106 8.01 -15.16 2.38
C SER A 106 7.95 -15.17 3.88
N SER A 107 7.05 -15.97 4.42
CA SER A 107 6.91 -16.17 5.85
C SER A 107 6.20 -17.50 6.14
N PHE A 108 5.94 -17.80 7.40
CA PHE A 108 5.10 -18.94 7.76
C PHE A 108 3.62 -18.67 7.43
N ASP A 109 3.12 -17.50 7.84
CA ASP A 109 1.79 -16.95 7.54
C ASP A 109 1.96 -15.52 7.04
N GLY A 110 1.26 -15.12 5.98
CA GLY A 110 1.26 -13.72 5.54
C GLY A 110 2.54 -13.29 4.83
N GLY A 111 2.86 -13.87 3.67
CA GLY A 111 4.19 -13.72 3.05
C GLY A 111 4.71 -12.28 2.93
N ALA A 112 3.84 -11.32 2.61
CA ALA A 112 4.16 -9.89 2.70
C ALA A 112 3.66 -9.25 4.01
N PHE A 113 2.48 -9.66 4.46
CA PHE A 113 1.78 -9.06 5.60
C PHE A 113 1.18 -10.10 6.53
N PHE A 114 1.56 -10.01 7.80
CA PHE A 114 0.89 -10.70 8.90
C PHE A 114 0.18 -9.66 9.78
N VAL A 115 -1.15 -9.64 9.74
CA VAL A 115 -1.95 -8.58 10.37
C VAL A 115 -3.01 -9.18 11.30
N VAL A 116 -2.79 -9.05 12.61
CA VAL A 116 -3.72 -9.43 13.67
C VAL A 116 -3.98 -8.18 14.51
N PHE A 117 -4.99 -7.41 14.13
CA PHE A 117 -5.26 -6.11 14.73
C PHE A 117 -6.71 -5.64 14.51
N ASN A 118 -7.26 -4.92 15.48
CA ASN A 118 -8.65 -4.46 15.50
C ASN A 118 -8.87 -3.09 14.83
N GLY A 119 -8.49 -2.97 13.56
CA GLY A 119 -8.86 -1.79 12.79
C GLY A 119 -8.77 -2.02 11.28
N PRO A 120 -9.03 -0.99 10.48
CA PRO A 120 -9.11 -1.14 9.04
C PRO A 120 -7.75 -1.40 8.40
N VAL A 121 -7.72 -2.34 7.45
CA VAL A 121 -6.58 -2.61 6.57
C VAL A 121 -6.96 -2.20 5.15
N ILE A 122 -6.23 -1.24 4.59
CA ILE A 122 -6.48 -0.66 3.27
C ILE A 122 -5.24 -0.93 2.40
N ILE A 123 -5.42 -1.65 1.29
CA ILE A 123 -4.37 -1.94 0.31
C ILE A 123 -4.86 -1.47 -1.06
N GLU A 124 -4.17 -0.50 -1.66
CA GLU A 124 -4.58 0.05 -2.94
C GLU A 124 -3.41 0.14 -3.92
N LYS A 125 -3.69 -0.09 -5.21
CA LYS A 125 -2.75 0.16 -6.32
C LYS A 125 -1.39 -0.52 -6.12
N SER A 126 -1.38 -1.67 -5.47
CA SER A 126 -0.15 -2.37 -5.06
C SER A 126 0.03 -3.66 -5.86
N ASN A 127 1.26 -4.18 -5.89
CA ASN A 127 1.62 -5.35 -6.65
C ASN A 127 2.43 -6.31 -5.77
N PHE A 128 2.06 -7.59 -5.83
CA PHE A 128 2.69 -8.68 -5.12
C PHE A 128 3.09 -9.74 -6.14
N VAL A 129 4.38 -10.09 -6.17
CA VAL A 129 4.93 -10.99 -7.18
C VAL A 129 5.81 -12.05 -6.54
N ASN A 130 5.47 -13.32 -6.75
CA ASN A 130 6.24 -14.44 -6.24
C ASN A 130 6.41 -14.39 -4.71
N CYS A 131 5.38 -13.94 -3.99
CA CYS A 131 5.35 -14.07 -2.53
C CYS A 131 4.85 -15.46 -2.17
N PHE A 132 5.38 -16.05 -1.11
CA PHE A 132 4.98 -17.39 -0.69
C PHE A 132 4.89 -17.53 0.82
N CYS A 133 3.99 -18.39 1.32
CA CYS A 133 4.04 -18.81 2.71
C CYS A 133 3.86 -20.33 2.83
N SER A 134 4.26 -20.90 3.96
CA SER A 134 4.13 -22.35 4.18
C SER A 134 2.73 -22.75 4.63
N ASP A 135 1.93 -21.82 5.18
CA ASP A 135 0.62 -22.13 5.73
C ASP A 135 -0.47 -21.21 5.15
N LYS A 136 -0.84 -20.07 5.76
CA LYS A 136 -1.96 -19.22 5.30
C LYS A 136 -1.54 -17.85 4.76
N GLY A 137 -2.15 -17.42 3.66
CA GLY A 137 -2.05 -16.04 3.19
C GLY A 137 -0.70 -15.70 2.54
N GLY A 138 -0.42 -16.23 1.35
CA GLY A 138 0.89 -16.03 0.68
C GLY A 138 1.27 -14.56 0.42
N VAL A 139 0.29 -13.65 0.41
CA VAL A 139 0.55 -12.20 0.57
C VAL A 139 0.04 -11.69 1.91
N LEU A 140 -1.24 -11.92 2.21
CA LEU A 140 -1.90 -11.35 3.39
C LEU A 140 -2.50 -12.45 4.24
N PHE A 141 -2.06 -12.52 5.50
CA PHE A 141 -2.77 -13.18 6.59
C PHE A 141 -3.41 -12.11 7.47
N MET A 142 -4.74 -12.15 7.61
CA MET A 142 -5.48 -11.14 8.34
C MET A 142 -6.54 -11.70 9.30
N TYR A 143 -6.47 -11.22 10.54
CA TYR A 143 -7.57 -11.21 11.51
C TYR A 143 -7.77 -9.77 11.99
N GLY A 144 -8.86 -9.12 11.57
CA GLY A 144 -9.10 -7.73 11.93
C GLY A 144 -10.52 -7.22 11.72
N LEU A 145 -10.69 -5.90 11.78
CA LEU A 145 -12.03 -5.28 11.74
C LEU A 145 -12.62 -5.23 10.33
N SER A 146 -11.85 -4.71 9.36
CA SER A 146 -12.29 -4.54 7.97
C SER A 146 -11.11 -4.57 7.00
N LEU A 147 -11.35 -5.08 5.80
CA LEU A 147 -10.36 -5.19 4.72
C LEU A 147 -10.86 -4.45 3.47
N SER A 148 -10.03 -3.61 2.87
CA SER A 148 -10.30 -2.97 1.59
C SER A 148 -9.11 -3.13 0.65
N ILE A 149 -9.26 -3.98 -0.37
CA ILE A 149 -8.27 -4.19 -1.42
C ILE A 149 -8.80 -3.62 -2.73
N LYS A 150 -8.08 -2.66 -3.31
CA LYS A 150 -8.51 -2.00 -4.55
C LYS A 150 -7.38 -1.97 -5.56
N GLN A 151 -7.69 -2.22 -6.83
CA GLN A 151 -6.75 -1.98 -7.93
C GLN A 151 -5.39 -2.67 -7.72
N THR A 152 -5.41 -3.86 -7.12
CA THR A 152 -4.20 -4.54 -6.62
C THR A 152 -3.98 -5.84 -7.39
N CYS A 153 -2.71 -6.23 -7.53
CA CYS A 153 -2.32 -7.41 -8.28
C CYS A 153 -1.54 -8.43 -7.48
N PHE A 154 -1.94 -9.68 -7.63
CA PHE A 154 -1.37 -10.85 -6.99
C PHE A 154 -0.92 -11.80 -8.09
N SER A 155 0.39 -11.97 -8.25
CA SER A 155 0.94 -12.78 -9.32
C SER A 155 1.95 -13.80 -8.81
N GLN A 156 1.82 -15.04 -9.27
CA GLN A 156 2.74 -16.13 -8.90
C GLN A 156 2.81 -16.35 -7.39
N ILE A 157 1.70 -16.14 -6.68
CA ILE A 157 1.64 -16.31 -5.23
C ILE A 157 1.38 -17.77 -4.88
N SER A 158 2.04 -18.26 -3.82
CA SER A 158 1.87 -19.63 -3.33
C SER A 158 1.67 -19.75 -1.82
N ALA A 159 0.74 -20.60 -1.38
CA ALA A 159 0.55 -20.98 0.03
C ALA A 159 -0.22 -22.30 0.15
N GLN A 160 -0.32 -22.81 1.37
CA GLN A 160 -1.23 -23.91 1.64
C GLN A 160 -2.69 -23.44 1.57
N GLU A 161 -3.06 -22.40 2.34
CA GLU A 161 -4.41 -21.88 2.39
C GLU A 161 -4.50 -20.38 2.05
N GLY A 162 -5.58 -19.98 1.35
CA GLY A 162 -5.81 -18.56 1.03
C GLY A 162 -4.61 -17.92 0.35
N PHE A 163 -4.06 -18.56 -0.68
CA PHE A 163 -2.68 -18.34 -1.10
C PHE A 163 -2.38 -16.93 -1.55
N SER A 164 -3.32 -16.14 -2.05
CA SER A 164 -3.11 -14.68 -2.14
C SER A 164 -3.56 -13.99 -0.86
N ILE A 165 -4.81 -14.22 -0.46
CA ILE A 165 -5.42 -13.54 0.68
C ILE A 165 -6.06 -14.60 1.59
N PHE A 166 -5.66 -14.58 2.85
CA PHE A 166 -6.38 -15.24 3.94
C PHE A 166 -6.90 -14.15 4.88
N CYS A 167 -8.20 -13.88 4.83
CA CYS A 167 -8.89 -12.95 5.73
C CYS A 167 -9.97 -13.70 6.48
N SER A 168 -9.81 -13.87 7.79
CA SER A 168 -10.77 -14.60 8.60
C SER A 168 -11.34 -13.72 9.71
N ARG A 169 -12.64 -13.88 9.93
CA ARG A 169 -13.43 -13.20 10.97
C ARG A 169 -13.36 -11.68 10.92
N SER A 170 -13.48 -11.10 9.71
CA SER A 170 -13.73 -9.67 9.56
C SER A 170 -15.04 -9.31 10.26
N LYS A 171 -14.98 -8.47 11.30
CA LYS A 171 -16.17 -8.08 12.10
C LYS A 171 -17.03 -6.99 11.43
N SER A 172 -16.56 -6.44 10.33
CA SER A 172 -17.25 -5.45 9.53
C SER A 172 -17.07 -5.82 8.04
N LYS A 173 -16.91 -4.84 7.17
CA LYS A 173 -16.86 -5.01 5.73
C LYS A 173 -15.51 -5.49 5.20
N THR A 174 -15.54 -6.49 4.32
CA THR A 174 -14.45 -6.85 3.43
C THR A 174 -14.80 -6.45 1.99
N LEU A 175 -13.98 -5.60 1.38
CA LEU A 175 -14.12 -5.13 0.01
C LEU A 175 -12.90 -5.54 -0.81
N ILE A 176 -13.11 -6.26 -1.91
CA ILE A 176 -12.07 -6.58 -2.90
C ILE A 176 -12.57 -6.14 -4.27
N GLU A 177 -12.00 -5.08 -4.82
CA GLU A 177 -12.44 -4.51 -6.09
C GLU A 177 -11.33 -4.22 -7.09
N ASN A 178 -11.67 -4.35 -8.38
CA ASN A 178 -10.82 -4.01 -9.52
C ASN A 178 -9.42 -4.67 -9.43
N SER A 179 -9.35 -5.87 -8.86
CA SER A 179 -8.08 -6.56 -8.56
C SER A 179 -7.85 -7.77 -9.48
N HIS A 180 -6.58 -8.15 -9.67
CA HIS A 180 -6.21 -9.25 -10.56
C HIS A 180 -5.36 -10.30 -9.84
N PHE A 181 -5.79 -11.55 -9.93
CA PHE A 181 -5.09 -12.73 -9.45
C PHE A 181 -4.59 -13.53 -10.65
N PHE A 182 -3.27 -13.65 -10.83
CA PHE A 182 -2.68 -14.21 -12.03
C PHE A 182 -1.64 -15.30 -11.72
N ASN A 183 -1.88 -16.50 -12.24
CA ASN A 183 -0.94 -17.61 -12.15
C ASN A 183 -0.52 -17.93 -10.70
N ASN A 184 -1.49 -17.87 -9.79
CA ASN A 184 -1.28 -18.19 -8.39
C ASN A 184 -1.53 -19.69 -8.16
N THR A 185 -0.84 -20.33 -7.21
CA THR A 185 -0.94 -21.78 -7.01
C THR A 185 -0.92 -22.11 -5.52
N GLY A 186 -1.79 -22.98 -5.04
CA GLY A 186 -1.76 -23.43 -3.65
C GLY A 186 -2.70 -24.59 -3.39
N GLU A 187 -2.84 -24.98 -2.13
CA GLU A 187 -3.70 -26.11 -1.79
C GLU A 187 -5.18 -25.69 -1.80
N SER A 188 -5.58 -24.73 -0.96
CA SER A 188 -7.01 -24.47 -0.74
C SER A 188 -7.66 -23.50 -1.72
N SER A 189 -7.31 -22.21 -1.67
CA SER A 189 -7.96 -21.16 -2.45
C SER A 189 -7.10 -19.94 -2.68
N THR A 190 -7.33 -19.23 -3.79
CA THR A 190 -6.64 -17.97 -4.11
C THR A 190 -7.01 -16.88 -3.12
N VAL A 191 -8.31 -16.80 -2.84
CA VAL A 191 -8.90 -15.84 -1.92
C VAL A 191 -9.76 -16.61 -0.94
N TYR A 192 -9.37 -16.57 0.32
CA TYR A 192 -10.17 -17.05 1.44
C TYR A 192 -10.65 -15.85 2.25
N VAL A 193 -11.96 -15.63 2.31
CA VAL A 193 -12.57 -14.53 3.05
C VAL A 193 -13.72 -15.05 3.90
N TYR A 194 -13.60 -14.90 5.22
CA TYR A 194 -14.69 -15.07 6.16
C TYR A 194 -14.96 -13.73 6.86
N GLY A 195 -16.15 -13.16 6.69
CA GLY A 195 -16.43 -11.80 7.16
C GLY A 195 -17.91 -11.48 7.27
N PHE A 196 -18.24 -10.39 7.98
CA PHE A 196 -19.62 -9.98 8.21
C PHE A 196 -20.31 -9.55 6.92
N ASP A 197 -19.82 -8.46 6.31
CA ASP A 197 -20.23 -8.04 4.96
C ASP A 197 -19.08 -8.30 3.99
N VAL A 198 -19.33 -8.97 2.88
CA VAL A 198 -18.32 -9.23 1.84
C VAL A 198 -18.78 -8.69 0.50
N GLU A 199 -17.96 -7.81 -0.09
CA GLU A 199 -18.19 -7.19 -1.39
C GLU A 199 -17.00 -7.46 -2.32
N MET A 200 -17.26 -8.14 -3.43
CA MET A 200 -16.29 -8.43 -4.49
C MET A 200 -16.80 -7.86 -5.82
N LYS A 201 -16.03 -6.95 -6.43
CA LYS A 201 -16.43 -6.24 -7.66
C LYS A 201 -15.32 -6.16 -8.69
N ASN A 202 -15.62 -6.44 -9.96
CA ASN A 202 -14.68 -6.22 -11.06
C ASN A 202 -13.33 -6.92 -10.90
N ASN A 203 -13.28 -8.12 -10.28
CA ASN A 203 -12.01 -8.83 -10.16
C ASN A 203 -11.82 -9.83 -11.30
N ASN A 204 -10.55 -10.07 -11.63
CA ASN A 204 -10.14 -11.07 -12.58
C ASN A 204 -9.27 -12.10 -11.86
N CYS A 205 -9.58 -13.38 -12.01
CA CYS A 205 -8.72 -14.48 -11.61
C CYS A 205 -8.39 -15.30 -12.86
N SER A 206 -7.11 -15.50 -13.13
CA SER A 206 -6.70 -16.19 -14.35
C SER A 206 -5.47 -17.06 -14.16
N HIS A 207 -5.49 -18.26 -14.74
CA HIS A 207 -4.41 -19.26 -14.65
C HIS A 207 -4.10 -19.67 -13.20
N SER A 208 -5.01 -19.46 -12.25
CA SER A 208 -4.79 -19.78 -10.83
C SER A 208 -5.21 -21.21 -10.53
N LYS A 209 -4.44 -21.92 -9.70
CA LYS A 209 -4.63 -23.35 -9.44
C LYS A 209 -4.73 -23.63 -7.94
N ALA A 210 -5.89 -24.06 -7.49
CA ALA A 210 -6.12 -24.65 -6.18
C ALA A 210 -6.12 -26.17 -6.31
N SER A 211 -5.42 -26.91 -5.44
CA SER A 211 -5.38 -28.38 -5.53
C SER A 211 -6.51 -29.08 -4.77
N SER A 212 -7.17 -28.41 -3.82
CA SER A 212 -8.09 -29.08 -2.89
C SER A 212 -9.48 -28.47 -2.73
N ILE A 213 -9.62 -27.15 -2.59
CA ILE A 213 -10.94 -26.56 -2.24
C ILE A 213 -11.56 -25.80 -3.40
N SER A 214 -11.13 -24.55 -3.62
CA SER A 214 -11.79 -23.68 -4.59
C SER A 214 -10.87 -22.59 -5.11
N THR A 215 -11.13 -21.99 -6.27
CA THR A 215 -10.38 -20.78 -6.64
C THR A 215 -10.67 -19.66 -5.63
N PHE A 216 -11.94 -19.38 -5.35
CA PHE A 216 -12.38 -18.42 -4.31
C PHE A 216 -13.22 -19.14 -3.24
N SER A 217 -12.91 -18.93 -1.96
CA SER A 217 -13.68 -19.42 -0.81
C SER A 217 -14.17 -18.23 0.00
N VAL A 218 -15.48 -18.00 0.00
CA VAL A 218 -16.08 -16.79 0.58
C VAL A 218 -17.23 -17.17 1.51
N ALA A 219 -17.19 -16.64 2.72
CA ALA A 219 -18.12 -16.96 3.78
C ALA A 219 -18.63 -15.65 4.43
N PRO A 220 -19.62 -14.98 3.80
CA PRO A 220 -20.31 -13.86 4.41
C PRO A 220 -21.14 -14.34 5.61
N SER A 221 -21.36 -13.49 6.60
CA SER A 221 -22.26 -13.79 7.73
C SER A 221 -23.48 -12.88 7.82
N HIS A 222 -23.63 -11.92 6.89
CA HIS A 222 -24.73 -10.95 6.89
C HIS A 222 -25.03 -10.31 5.51
N SER A 223 -24.02 -9.93 4.72
CA SER A 223 -24.30 -9.39 3.39
C SER A 223 -23.25 -9.82 2.39
N PHE A 224 -23.71 -10.25 1.21
CA PHE A 224 -22.82 -10.65 0.13
C PHE A 224 -23.15 -9.93 -1.17
N ILE A 225 -22.13 -9.30 -1.74
CA ILE A 225 -22.19 -8.71 -3.09
C ILE A 225 -21.05 -9.28 -3.89
N PHE A 226 -21.37 -10.03 -4.94
CA PHE A 226 -20.38 -10.60 -5.84
C PHE A 226 -20.78 -10.26 -7.27
N THR A 227 -20.06 -9.33 -7.89
CA THR A 227 -20.45 -8.77 -9.19
C THR A 227 -19.27 -8.62 -10.11
N MET A 228 -19.47 -8.85 -11.41
CA MET A 228 -18.45 -8.59 -12.43
C MET A 228 -17.14 -9.32 -12.13
N GLN A 229 -17.19 -10.63 -11.94
CA GLN A 229 -16.00 -11.45 -11.70
C GLN A 229 -15.67 -12.23 -12.98
N VAL A 230 -14.40 -12.27 -13.36
CA VAL A 230 -13.92 -13.09 -14.48
C VAL A 230 -12.98 -14.18 -13.95
N PHE A 231 -13.30 -15.43 -14.24
CA PHE A 231 -12.45 -16.60 -13.99
C PHE A 231 -12.00 -17.13 -15.35
N HIS A 232 -10.69 -17.21 -15.59
CA HIS A 232 -10.14 -17.66 -16.87
C HIS A 232 -9.02 -18.68 -16.68
N GLU A 233 -9.24 -19.93 -17.10
CA GLU A 233 -8.26 -21.01 -16.94
C GLU A 233 -7.85 -21.23 -15.48
N CYS A 234 -8.83 -21.18 -14.57
CA CYS A 234 -8.60 -21.51 -13.17
C CYS A 234 -8.86 -22.99 -12.89
N ASP A 235 -8.01 -23.59 -12.04
CA ASP A 235 -8.11 -24.98 -11.61
C ASP A 235 -8.51 -25.02 -10.13
N GLY A 236 -9.37 -25.95 -9.73
CA GLY A 236 -9.79 -26.14 -8.34
C GLY A 236 -10.70 -27.34 -8.16
N GLY A 237 -10.87 -27.83 -6.92
CA GLY A 237 -12.00 -28.72 -6.61
C GLY A 237 -13.32 -28.03 -7.00
N ASN A 238 -13.41 -26.75 -6.62
CA ASN A 238 -14.42 -25.82 -7.08
C ASN A 238 -13.82 -24.56 -7.71
N ILE A 239 -14.61 -23.80 -8.47
CA ILE A 239 -14.17 -22.45 -8.88
C ILE A 239 -14.58 -21.45 -7.80
N ILE A 240 -15.81 -21.54 -7.30
CA ILE A 240 -16.29 -20.71 -6.20
C ILE A 240 -16.89 -21.61 -5.13
N HIS A 241 -16.49 -21.38 -3.89
CA HIS A 241 -17.09 -21.96 -2.69
C HIS A 241 -17.70 -20.82 -1.87
N LEU A 242 -19.02 -20.85 -1.69
CA LEU A 242 -19.75 -19.91 -0.85
C LEU A 242 -20.30 -20.62 0.39
N GLU A 243 -19.85 -20.18 1.56
CA GLU A 243 -20.36 -20.68 2.83
C GLU A 243 -21.37 -19.70 3.41
N THR A 244 -22.47 -20.20 3.98
CA THR A 244 -23.45 -19.43 4.76
C THR A 244 -24.01 -18.21 4.04
N THR A 245 -24.61 -18.40 2.86
CA THR A 245 -25.41 -17.33 2.23
C THR A 245 -26.68 -17.12 3.05
N ASP A 246 -26.95 -15.88 3.47
CA ASP A 246 -28.23 -15.58 4.11
C ASP A 246 -29.29 -15.27 3.04
N SER A 247 -30.47 -14.81 3.46
CA SER A 247 -31.65 -14.78 2.61
C SER A 247 -31.46 -13.95 1.32
N ALA A 248 -31.39 -14.67 0.19
CA ALA A 248 -31.41 -14.18 -1.20
C ALA A 248 -30.19 -13.36 -1.67
N ASP A 249 -28.98 -13.92 -1.49
CA ASP A 249 -27.77 -13.35 -2.09
C ASP A 249 -27.83 -13.39 -3.62
N THR A 250 -27.75 -12.21 -4.23
CA THR A 250 -27.80 -12.06 -5.70
C THR A 250 -26.40 -11.83 -6.24
N ILE A 251 -25.94 -12.77 -7.06
CA ILE A 251 -24.61 -12.78 -7.68
C ILE A 251 -24.76 -12.48 -9.16
N THR A 252 -24.15 -11.39 -9.63
CA THR A 252 -24.43 -10.88 -10.98
C THR A 252 -23.22 -10.74 -11.87
N ASN A 253 -23.42 -10.85 -13.19
CA ASN A 253 -22.46 -10.44 -14.21
C ASN A 253 -21.10 -11.17 -14.13
N CYS A 254 -21.08 -12.45 -13.81
CA CYS A 254 -19.83 -13.19 -13.68
C CYS A 254 -19.56 -14.09 -14.91
N ILE A 255 -18.30 -14.23 -15.27
CA ILE A 255 -17.85 -14.93 -16.47
C ILE A 255 -16.85 -15.99 -16.06
N VAL A 256 -17.11 -17.24 -16.42
CA VAL A 256 -16.22 -18.38 -16.19
C VAL A 256 -15.79 -18.92 -17.55
N VAL A 257 -14.49 -18.94 -17.81
CA VAL A 257 -13.92 -19.32 -19.11
C VAL A 257 -12.83 -20.37 -18.92
N ASN A 258 -12.99 -21.53 -19.55
CA ASN A 258 -12.00 -22.60 -19.63
C ASN A 258 -11.42 -23.01 -18.26
N CYS A 259 -12.20 -22.95 -17.20
CA CYS A 259 -11.77 -23.44 -15.89
C CYS A 259 -11.79 -24.97 -15.86
N TYR A 260 -11.02 -25.59 -14.97
CA TYR A 260 -10.95 -27.05 -14.85
C TYR A 260 -11.24 -27.47 -13.41
N LEU A 261 -12.11 -28.47 -13.26
CA LEU A 261 -12.35 -29.11 -11.97
C LEU A 261 -11.28 -30.17 -11.78
N THR A 262 -10.47 -30.05 -10.73
CA THR A 262 -9.46 -31.04 -10.37
C THR A 262 -10.12 -32.08 -9.48
N SER A 263 -10.17 -33.35 -9.92
CA SER A 263 -10.78 -34.37 -9.08
C SER A 263 -10.03 -34.50 -7.78
N THR A 264 -10.71 -34.23 -6.66
CA THR A 264 -10.10 -34.30 -5.33
C THR A 264 -9.95 -35.75 -4.87
N SER A 265 -9.31 -36.59 -5.69
CA SER A 265 -9.04 -38.00 -5.36
C SER A 265 -8.10 -38.17 -4.16
N THR A 266 -7.46 -37.09 -3.71
CA THR A 266 -6.44 -37.09 -2.63
C THR A 266 -6.83 -36.35 -1.35
N SER A 267 -8.04 -35.79 -1.22
CA SER A 267 -8.42 -34.95 -0.05
C SER A 267 -8.62 -35.69 1.28
N LYS A 268 -8.37 -37.01 1.35
CA LYS A 268 -8.54 -37.84 2.56
C LYS A 268 -7.79 -37.37 3.81
N ASN A 269 -6.90 -36.37 3.72
CA ASN A 269 -6.07 -35.90 4.83
C ASN A 269 -6.18 -34.40 5.16
N ILE A 270 -7.15 -33.65 4.61
CA ILE A 270 -7.36 -32.27 5.08
C ILE A 270 -8.05 -32.34 6.44
N LYS A 271 -7.23 -32.39 7.49
CA LYS A 271 -7.66 -32.11 8.86
C LYS A 271 -7.97 -30.63 8.94
N SER A 272 -9.20 -30.29 8.59
CA SER A 272 -9.73 -28.97 8.81
C SER A 272 -9.97 -28.78 10.31
N ASP A 273 -8.94 -28.36 11.03
CA ASP A 273 -8.99 -28.07 12.48
C ASP A 273 -10.01 -26.94 12.81
N THR A 274 -10.56 -26.29 11.79
CA THR A 274 -11.63 -25.29 11.91
C THR A 274 -13.05 -25.83 11.68
N PHE A 275 -13.23 -27.09 11.30
CA PHE A 275 -14.54 -27.70 11.00
C PHE A 275 -14.79 -28.97 11.83
N GLU A 276 -14.55 -28.88 13.13
CA GLU A 276 -14.55 -30.04 14.05
C GLU A 276 -15.95 -30.61 14.41
N ASN A 277 -17.03 -30.21 13.72
CA ASN A 277 -18.36 -30.73 14.00
C ASN A 277 -19.29 -30.60 12.80
N GLN A 278 -19.26 -31.57 11.88
CA GLN A 278 -20.45 -32.07 11.15
C GLN A 278 -20.08 -33.28 10.27
N ASN A 279 -21.07 -34.11 10.00
CA ASN A 279 -20.97 -35.51 9.58
C ASN A 279 -20.16 -35.75 8.28
N ASN A 280 -19.48 -36.89 8.23
CA ASN A 280 -18.57 -37.40 7.18
C ASN A 280 -19.20 -37.69 5.79
N ASP A 281 -20.28 -37.02 5.40
CA ASP A 281 -20.73 -37.08 4.01
C ASP A 281 -19.85 -36.15 3.18
N VAL A 282 -18.69 -36.68 2.76
CA VAL A 282 -17.79 -36.06 1.79
C VAL A 282 -18.52 -36.07 0.44
N ALA A 283 -19.45 -35.12 0.27
CA ALA A 283 -20.07 -34.82 -1.00
C ALA A 283 -18.97 -34.60 -2.05
N ASN A 284 -19.18 -35.11 -3.27
CA ASN A 284 -18.27 -34.89 -4.39
C ASN A 284 -17.98 -33.39 -4.53
N LEU A 285 -16.75 -32.99 -4.18
CA LEU A 285 -16.27 -31.61 -4.20
C LEU A 285 -15.96 -31.11 -5.60
N ASP A 286 -16.13 -31.94 -6.63
CA ASP A 286 -15.81 -31.62 -8.01
C ASP A 286 -16.98 -30.87 -8.66
N SER A 287 -17.17 -29.60 -8.31
CA SER A 287 -18.27 -28.79 -8.82
C SER A 287 -17.83 -27.40 -9.19
N LEU A 288 -18.47 -26.77 -10.18
CA LEU A 288 -18.12 -25.40 -10.55
C LEU A 288 -18.39 -24.43 -9.39
N PHE A 289 -19.46 -24.71 -8.65
CA PHE A 289 -19.87 -23.98 -7.48
C PHE A 289 -20.32 -24.92 -6.39
N TYR A 290 -19.88 -24.59 -5.17
CA TYR A 290 -20.36 -25.22 -3.96
C TYR A 290 -20.98 -24.15 -3.07
N PHE A 291 -22.23 -24.40 -2.64
CA PHE A 291 -22.99 -23.50 -1.79
C PHE A 291 -23.41 -24.22 -0.51
N VAL A 292 -23.31 -23.53 0.63
CA VAL A 292 -23.77 -24.00 1.94
C VAL A 292 -24.87 -23.08 2.43
N ASP A 293 -26.09 -23.65 2.53
CA ASP A 293 -27.31 -23.02 3.06
C ASP A 293 -27.76 -21.73 2.33
N GLY A 294 -29.07 -21.44 2.40
CA GLY A 294 -29.64 -20.19 1.87
C GLY A 294 -30.15 -20.25 0.42
N THR A 295 -30.53 -19.09 -0.12
CA THR A 295 -31.00 -18.94 -1.51
C THR A 295 -29.98 -18.11 -2.26
N THR A 296 -29.34 -18.71 -3.26
CA THR A 296 -28.39 -18.02 -4.14
C THR A 296 -29.03 -17.78 -5.50
N VAL A 297 -28.98 -16.54 -5.98
CA VAL A 297 -29.50 -16.16 -7.31
C VAL A 297 -28.34 -15.77 -8.22
N LEU A 298 -28.09 -16.57 -9.25
CA LEU A 298 -27.14 -16.27 -10.32
C LEU A 298 -27.85 -15.52 -11.45
N VAL A 299 -27.43 -14.30 -11.72
CA VAL A 299 -27.98 -13.44 -12.79
C VAL A 299 -26.87 -13.02 -13.75
N ASP A 300 -27.12 -13.03 -15.05
CA ASP A 300 -26.18 -12.54 -16.07
C ASP A 300 -24.83 -13.29 -16.09
N TRP A 301 -24.85 -14.61 -15.86
CA TRP A 301 -23.63 -15.41 -15.91
C TRP A 301 -23.30 -15.90 -17.32
N SER A 302 -22.01 -16.03 -17.62
CA SER A 302 -21.52 -16.64 -18.85
C SER A 302 -20.53 -17.76 -18.55
N PHE A 303 -20.89 -18.99 -18.90
CA PHE A 303 -20.11 -20.20 -18.69
C PHE A 303 -19.56 -20.72 -20.02
N ILE A 304 -18.28 -20.51 -20.28
CA ILE A 304 -17.61 -20.83 -21.56
C ILE A 304 -16.50 -21.84 -21.30
N MET A 305 -16.79 -23.13 -21.38
CA MET A 305 -15.83 -24.18 -21.05
C MET A 305 -15.52 -25.02 -22.28
N LYS A 306 -14.28 -25.51 -22.38
CA LYS A 306 -13.88 -26.53 -23.36
C LYS A 306 -14.43 -27.92 -23.03
N ASN A 307 -14.69 -28.18 -21.75
CA ASN A 307 -15.25 -29.45 -21.31
C ASN A 307 -16.76 -29.45 -21.47
N ASP A 308 -17.27 -30.58 -21.97
CA ASP A 308 -18.68 -30.83 -22.19
C ASP A 308 -19.42 -31.28 -20.93
N LYS A 309 -18.88 -31.08 -19.72
CA LYS A 309 -19.61 -31.43 -18.48
C LYS A 309 -19.47 -30.35 -17.43
N TYR A 310 -20.62 -29.94 -16.89
CA TYR A 310 -20.76 -28.98 -15.81
C TYR A 310 -21.47 -29.66 -14.66
N VAL A 311 -20.97 -29.48 -13.45
CA VAL A 311 -21.57 -30.01 -12.23
C VAL A 311 -21.74 -28.85 -11.27
N PHE A 312 -22.96 -28.67 -10.77
CA PHE A 312 -23.28 -27.77 -9.68
C PHE A 312 -23.59 -28.64 -8.45
N SER A 313 -22.93 -28.37 -7.33
CA SER A 313 -23.10 -29.14 -6.10
C SER A 313 -23.47 -28.26 -4.92
N ARG A 314 -24.04 -28.90 -3.91
CA ARG A 314 -24.54 -28.30 -2.67
C ARG A 314 -24.15 -29.16 -1.48
N SER A 315 -24.09 -28.55 -0.30
CA SER A 315 -23.85 -29.29 0.93
C SER A 315 -25.13 -29.88 1.53
N ASN A 316 -26.25 -29.15 1.49
CA ASN A 316 -27.41 -29.41 2.35
C ASN A 316 -28.76 -29.25 1.63
N ASP A 317 -29.76 -29.98 2.13
CA ASP A 317 -31.13 -30.06 1.61
C ASP A 317 -31.93 -28.74 1.57
N ASN A 318 -31.47 -27.71 2.28
CA ASN A 318 -32.19 -26.45 2.44
C ASN A 318 -31.69 -25.32 1.54
N SER A 319 -30.62 -25.53 0.77
CA SER A 319 -30.15 -24.52 -0.17
C SER A 319 -31.03 -24.46 -1.42
N THR A 320 -31.17 -23.30 -2.06
CA THR A 320 -31.80 -23.20 -3.39
C THR A 320 -30.93 -22.36 -4.31
N LEU A 321 -30.76 -22.83 -5.53
CA LEU A 321 -29.99 -22.14 -6.56
C LEU A 321 -30.95 -21.69 -7.67
N ILE A 322 -31.00 -20.39 -7.93
CA ILE A 322 -31.82 -19.84 -9.02
C ILE A 322 -30.88 -19.29 -10.08
N ILE A 323 -31.00 -19.76 -11.32
CA ILE A 323 -30.17 -19.29 -12.44
C ILE A 323 -31.07 -18.55 -13.44
N SER A 324 -30.68 -17.32 -13.76
CA SER A 324 -31.45 -16.41 -14.62
C SER A 324 -30.56 -15.60 -15.55
N ASN A 325 -31.07 -15.27 -16.73
CA ASN A 325 -30.40 -14.51 -17.79
C ASN A 325 -28.95 -14.94 -18.05
N SER A 326 -28.68 -16.24 -17.93
CA SER A 326 -27.34 -16.80 -17.97
C SER A 326 -27.13 -17.64 -19.22
N PHE A 327 -25.88 -17.85 -19.60
CA PHE A 327 -25.50 -18.60 -20.79
C PHE A 327 -24.50 -19.72 -20.46
N PHE A 328 -24.72 -20.87 -21.07
CA PHE A 328 -23.82 -22.02 -21.04
C PHE A 328 -23.37 -22.36 -22.47
N SER A 329 -22.06 -22.44 -22.70
CA SER A 329 -21.52 -22.86 -24.00
C SER A 329 -21.81 -24.33 -24.30
N ALA A 330 -22.04 -25.17 -23.30
CA ALA A 330 -22.47 -26.55 -23.50
C ALA A 330 -23.97 -26.69 -23.70
N LYS A 331 -24.32 -27.83 -24.28
CA LYS A 331 -25.71 -28.29 -24.43
C LYS A 331 -26.34 -28.53 -23.06
N LYS A 332 -27.67 -28.49 -22.99
CA LYS A 332 -28.40 -28.68 -21.73
C LYS A 332 -28.17 -30.08 -21.14
N GLU A 333 -28.07 -31.13 -21.96
CA GLU A 333 -27.79 -32.50 -21.49
C GLU A 333 -26.41 -32.67 -20.82
N ASN A 334 -25.52 -31.69 -21.00
CA ASN A 334 -24.15 -31.68 -20.50
C ASN A 334 -24.00 -30.90 -19.19
N VAL A 335 -25.10 -30.33 -18.68
CA VAL A 335 -25.11 -29.59 -17.43
C VAL A 335 -25.95 -30.34 -16.41
N GLU A 336 -25.28 -30.81 -15.36
CA GLU A 336 -25.90 -31.53 -14.25
C GLU A 336 -26.31 -30.52 -13.18
N PHE A 337 -27.59 -30.55 -12.85
CA PHE A 337 -28.22 -29.73 -11.83
C PHE A 337 -28.87 -30.64 -10.79
N ASP A 338 -28.85 -30.24 -9.53
CA ASP A 338 -29.59 -30.92 -8.48
C ASP A 338 -31.10 -30.58 -8.51
N ASP A 339 -31.89 -31.31 -7.72
CA ASP A 339 -33.34 -31.15 -7.63
C ASP A 339 -33.80 -29.78 -7.05
N PHE A 340 -32.86 -28.99 -6.53
CA PHE A 340 -33.12 -27.73 -5.86
C PHE A 340 -32.62 -26.52 -6.66
N THR A 341 -32.14 -26.79 -7.88
CA THR A 341 -31.73 -25.78 -8.83
C THR A 341 -32.91 -25.41 -9.73
N THR A 342 -33.34 -24.16 -9.66
CA THR A 342 -34.35 -23.59 -10.54
C THR A 342 -33.69 -22.85 -11.69
N ILE A 343 -33.88 -23.35 -12.91
CA ILE A 343 -33.39 -22.71 -14.14
C ILE A 343 -34.54 -21.93 -14.76
N GLN A 344 -34.38 -20.62 -14.90
CA GLN A 344 -35.39 -19.79 -15.56
C GLN A 344 -35.35 -19.92 -17.09
N ASP A 345 -36.46 -19.62 -17.75
CA ASP A 345 -36.60 -19.65 -19.23
C ASP A 345 -35.62 -18.71 -19.96
N SER A 346 -35.06 -17.73 -19.24
CA SER A 346 -34.05 -16.80 -19.75
C SER A 346 -32.66 -17.41 -19.90
N VAL A 347 -32.43 -18.63 -19.39
CA VAL A 347 -31.14 -19.32 -19.49
C VAL A 347 -30.96 -20.00 -20.85
N LYS A 348 -29.81 -19.80 -21.48
CA LYS A 348 -29.47 -20.30 -22.82
C LYS A 348 -28.36 -21.35 -22.78
N PHE A 349 -28.43 -22.33 -23.68
CA PHE A 349 -27.46 -23.44 -23.79
C PHE A 349 -27.01 -23.66 -25.23
N GLY A 350 -25.75 -24.05 -25.43
CA GLY A 350 -25.22 -24.65 -26.66
C GLY A 350 -25.15 -23.76 -27.91
N ASP A 351 -25.59 -22.50 -27.82
CA ASP A 351 -25.68 -21.63 -28.99
C ASP A 351 -24.39 -20.85 -29.22
N SER A 352 -23.77 -21.09 -30.37
CA SER A 352 -22.44 -20.59 -30.78
C SER A 352 -22.36 -19.08 -31.05
N THR A 353 -23.40 -18.31 -30.71
CA THR A 353 -23.34 -16.86 -30.88
C THR A 353 -22.20 -16.33 -30.03
N LEU A 354 -21.22 -15.69 -30.69
CA LEU A 354 -20.14 -14.94 -30.06
C LEU A 354 -20.77 -14.00 -29.03
N ILE A 355 -20.78 -14.39 -27.76
CA ILE A 355 -21.09 -13.47 -26.70
C ILE A 355 -19.96 -12.47 -26.71
N ALA A 356 -20.30 -11.20 -26.94
CA ALA A 356 -19.38 -10.11 -26.74
C ALA A 356 -19.03 -10.07 -25.26
N ILE A 357 -17.97 -10.80 -24.88
CA ILE A 357 -17.38 -10.72 -23.56
C ILE A 357 -16.83 -9.31 -23.48
N ASN A 358 -17.50 -8.45 -22.71
CA ASN A 358 -16.90 -7.21 -22.25
C ASN A 358 -15.75 -7.63 -21.34
N PHE A 359 -14.56 -7.84 -21.92
CA PHE A 359 -13.37 -8.18 -21.15
C PHE A 359 -13.23 -7.14 -20.04
N ILE A 360 -13.19 -7.61 -18.79
CA ILE A 360 -12.84 -6.76 -17.67
C ILE A 360 -11.40 -6.32 -17.92
N ASN A 361 -11.28 -5.08 -18.35
CA ASN A 361 -10.02 -4.50 -18.75
C ASN A 361 -9.21 -4.21 -17.49
N THR A 362 -8.40 -5.17 -17.05
CA THR A 362 -7.50 -5.02 -15.91
C THR A 362 -6.26 -4.18 -16.27
N GLN A 363 -6.43 -3.05 -16.98
CA GLN A 363 -5.34 -2.10 -17.30
C GLN A 363 -4.58 -1.64 -16.05
N ILE A 364 -5.16 -1.86 -14.87
CA ILE A 364 -4.60 -1.43 -13.60
C ILE A 364 -3.67 -2.49 -13.01
N CYS A 365 -3.44 -3.63 -13.68
CA CYS A 365 -2.40 -4.56 -13.26
C CYS A 365 -1.03 -4.16 -13.81
N TRP A 366 -0.25 -3.46 -12.98
CA TRP A 366 1.05 -2.88 -13.36
C TRP A 366 2.07 -3.95 -13.74
N ASN A 367 1.90 -5.20 -13.33
CA ASN A 367 2.79 -6.28 -13.77
C ASN A 367 2.65 -6.58 -15.27
N GLN A 368 1.48 -6.30 -15.88
CA GLN A 368 1.30 -6.31 -17.33
C GLN A 368 1.65 -4.96 -17.97
N ASN A 369 1.31 -3.87 -17.28
CA ASN A 369 1.77 -2.54 -17.64
C ASN A 369 3.16 -2.31 -17.08
N ARG A 370 4.18 -2.92 -17.71
CA ARG A 370 5.58 -2.51 -17.56
C ARG A 370 5.67 -1.00 -17.82
N TYR A 371 5.46 -0.18 -16.78
CA TYR A 371 6.24 1.02 -16.63
C TYR A 371 7.66 0.52 -16.45
N LYS A 372 8.32 0.20 -17.58
CA LYS A 372 9.73 0.56 -17.71
C LYS A 372 9.73 1.98 -17.19
N PHE A 373 10.37 2.20 -16.05
CA PHE A 373 10.83 3.52 -15.69
C PHE A 373 11.62 3.97 -16.92
N ARG A 374 10.94 4.69 -17.81
CA ARG A 374 11.56 5.24 -18.98
C ARG A 374 12.39 6.30 -18.31
N GLU A 375 13.68 6.03 -18.19
CA GLU A 375 14.63 7.09 -17.88
C GLU A 375 14.17 8.31 -18.68
N PRO A 376 14.07 9.49 -18.04
CA PRO A 376 13.67 10.69 -18.74
C PRO A 376 14.42 10.70 -20.06
N LYS A 377 13.67 10.79 -21.18
CA LYS A 377 14.25 10.71 -22.53
C LYS A 377 15.49 11.59 -22.51
N VAL A 378 16.59 11.18 -23.12
CA VAL A 378 17.90 11.87 -23.04
C VAL A 378 17.76 13.40 -23.10
N PHE A 379 16.85 13.90 -23.93
CA PHE A 379 16.45 15.31 -24.00
C PHE A 379 15.99 15.97 -22.68
N GLN A 380 15.16 15.32 -21.84
CA GLN A 380 14.77 15.83 -20.51
C GLN A 380 15.96 15.88 -19.55
N LYS A 381 16.87 14.89 -19.60
CA LYS A 381 18.12 14.94 -18.82
C LYS A 381 18.98 16.14 -19.26
N VAL A 382 19.05 16.41 -20.56
CA VAL A 382 19.75 17.57 -21.13
C VAL A 382 19.10 18.90 -20.69
N ILE A 383 17.77 19.02 -20.75
CA ILE A 383 17.07 20.24 -20.29
C ILE A 383 17.38 20.51 -18.82
N ILE A 384 17.28 19.50 -17.95
CA ILE A 384 17.57 19.67 -16.52
C ILE A 384 19.03 20.08 -16.32
N ALA A 385 19.97 19.47 -17.04
CA ALA A 385 21.38 19.85 -16.98
C ALA A 385 21.61 21.29 -17.43
N VAL A 386 20.96 21.73 -18.51
CA VAL A 386 21.05 23.13 -19.00
C VAL A 386 20.47 24.10 -17.98
N ILE A 387 19.32 23.80 -17.36
CA ILE A 387 18.72 24.63 -16.32
C ILE A 387 19.68 24.77 -15.13
N VAL A 388 20.28 23.66 -14.68
CA VAL A 388 21.26 23.68 -13.59
C VAL A 388 22.49 24.52 -13.96
N ILE A 389 23.03 24.38 -15.17
CA ILE A 389 24.16 25.19 -15.65
C ILE A 389 23.80 26.68 -15.68
N VAL A 390 22.63 27.04 -16.20
CA VAL A 390 22.16 28.44 -16.25
C VAL A 390 22.02 29.03 -14.85
N LEU A 391 21.51 28.25 -13.88
CA LEU A 391 21.44 28.70 -12.49
C LEU A 391 22.82 28.91 -11.87
N PHE A 392 23.78 28.01 -12.12
CA PHE A 392 25.16 28.16 -11.64
C PHE A 392 25.87 29.37 -12.26
N VAL A 393 25.73 29.57 -13.58
CA VAL A 393 26.29 30.73 -14.28
C VAL A 393 25.65 32.02 -13.77
N GLY A 394 24.32 32.04 -13.59
CA GLY A 394 23.61 33.19 -13.03
C GLY A 394 24.09 33.55 -11.62
N ALA A 395 24.24 32.56 -10.75
CA ALA A 395 24.77 32.76 -9.40
C ALA A 395 26.23 33.26 -9.42
N PHE A 396 27.06 32.74 -10.33
CA PHE A 396 28.45 33.16 -10.47
C PHE A 396 28.58 34.62 -10.97
N VAL A 397 27.79 35.00 -11.98
CA VAL A 397 27.73 36.39 -12.46
C VAL A 397 27.25 37.32 -11.35
N TYR A 398 26.23 36.92 -10.59
CA TYR A 398 25.74 37.70 -9.45
C TYR A 398 26.84 37.92 -8.40
N MET A 399 27.62 36.88 -8.05
CA MET A 399 28.74 37.01 -7.11
C MET A 399 29.82 37.98 -7.62
N ILE A 400 30.14 37.98 -8.92
CA ILE A 400 31.11 38.93 -9.51
C ILE A 400 30.57 40.36 -9.41
N VAL A 401 29.29 40.57 -9.72
CA VAL A 401 28.66 41.91 -9.66
C VAL A 401 28.69 42.47 -8.25
N GLU A 402 28.34 41.66 -7.23
CA GLU A 402 28.43 42.08 -5.82
C GLU A 402 29.88 42.36 -5.42
N ALA A 403 30.84 41.51 -5.78
CA ALA A 403 32.26 41.75 -5.47
C ALA A 403 32.79 43.06 -6.09
N CYS A 404 32.39 43.39 -7.32
CA CYS A 404 32.77 44.66 -7.96
C CYS A 404 32.09 45.87 -7.29
N LYS A 405 30.87 45.70 -6.77
CA LYS A 405 30.15 46.74 -6.04
C LYS A 405 30.83 47.03 -4.70
N ASP A 406 31.20 45.98 -3.96
CA ASP A 406 31.95 46.10 -2.70
C ASP A 406 33.30 46.78 -2.90
N GLU A 407 34.04 46.46 -3.97
CA GLU A 407 35.31 47.12 -4.29
C GLU A 407 35.13 48.63 -4.53
N LYS A 408 34.04 49.01 -5.21
CA LYS A 408 33.72 50.42 -5.46
C LYS A 408 33.39 51.16 -4.17
N GLU A 409 32.53 50.58 -3.33
CA GLU A 409 32.16 51.15 -2.03
C GLU A 409 33.39 51.30 -1.13
N HIS A 410 34.28 50.30 -1.12
CA HIS A 410 35.54 50.38 -0.37
C HIS A 410 36.47 51.50 -0.87
N LYS A 411 36.59 51.69 -2.20
CA LYS A 411 37.39 52.80 -2.77
C LYS A 411 36.80 54.17 -2.44
N ASP A 412 35.48 54.30 -2.42
CA ASP A 412 34.82 55.54 -2.07
C ASP A 412 34.98 55.85 -0.56
N LEU A 413 34.90 54.83 0.30
CA LEU A 413 35.19 54.94 1.73
C LEU A 413 36.64 55.39 1.98
N LEU A 414 37.62 54.79 1.30
CA LEU A 414 39.04 55.19 1.43
C LEU A 414 39.26 56.67 1.07
N LYS A 415 38.67 57.14 -0.03
CA LYS A 415 38.75 58.56 -0.42
C LYS A 415 38.11 59.48 0.62
N GLN A 416 36.99 59.06 1.22
CA GLN A 416 36.35 59.82 2.29
C GLN A 416 37.22 59.88 3.54
N THR A 417 37.90 58.78 3.88
CA THR A 417 38.86 58.74 5.00
C THR A 417 40.05 59.66 4.74
N GLU A 418 40.67 59.60 3.55
CA GLU A 418 41.77 60.50 3.16
C GLU A 418 41.36 61.98 3.21
N TYR A 419 40.15 62.31 2.75
CA TYR A 419 39.62 63.67 2.83
C TYR A 419 39.44 64.14 4.28
N ASN A 420 38.90 63.29 5.16
CA ASN A 420 38.70 63.61 6.57
C ASN A 420 40.05 63.77 7.31
N GLU A 421 41.06 62.97 6.98
CA GLU A 421 42.41 63.11 7.51
C GLU A 421 43.07 64.43 7.07
N ALA A 422 42.92 64.80 5.80
CA ALA A 422 43.41 66.09 5.29
C ALA A 422 42.75 67.28 6.00
N LEU A 423 41.43 67.24 6.20
CA LEU A 423 40.69 68.29 6.90
C LEU A 423 41.10 68.41 8.37
N ASN A 424 41.30 67.28 9.06
CA ASN A 424 41.77 67.28 10.45
C ASN A 424 43.19 67.88 10.59
N ASN A 425 44.07 67.65 9.61
CA ASN A 425 45.40 68.24 9.61
C ASN A 425 45.35 69.77 9.42
N GLU A 426 44.42 70.29 8.60
CA GLU A 426 44.20 71.73 8.41
C GLU A 426 43.68 72.39 9.71
N ILE A 427 42.73 71.75 10.41
CA ILE A 427 42.23 72.24 11.71
C ILE A 427 43.35 72.29 12.75
N GLN A 428 44.23 71.28 12.82
CA GLN A 428 45.35 71.28 13.75
C GLN A 428 46.37 72.41 13.47
N LEU A 429 46.56 72.77 12.19
CA LEU A 429 47.41 73.91 11.81
C LEU A 429 46.80 75.24 12.25
N ASP A 430 45.49 75.43 12.06
CA ASP A 430 44.77 76.63 12.49
C ASP A 430 44.79 76.80 14.02
N ASP A 431 44.59 75.71 14.77
CA ASP A 431 44.66 75.71 16.24
C ASP A 431 46.08 76.07 16.74
N LEU A 432 47.13 75.58 16.06
CA LEU A 432 48.53 75.92 16.37
C LEU A 432 48.83 77.40 16.09
N ASP A 433 48.32 77.95 14.99
CA ASP A 433 48.46 79.37 14.65
C ASP A 433 47.71 80.28 15.64
N GLN A 434 46.53 79.85 16.11
CA GLN A 434 45.78 80.56 17.14
C GLN A 434 46.52 80.54 18.49
N LEU A 435 47.08 79.40 18.90
CA LEU A 435 47.92 79.29 20.09
C LEU A 435 49.19 80.15 20.00
N ALA A 436 49.79 80.25 18.81
CA ALA A 436 50.96 81.11 18.58
C ALA A 436 50.60 82.60 18.71
N LYS A 437 49.43 83.02 18.23
CA LYS A 437 48.90 84.39 18.41
C LYS A 437 48.59 84.70 19.87
N GLU A 438 47.98 83.76 20.61
CA GLU A 438 47.73 83.92 22.05
C GLU A 438 49.02 84.05 22.87
N LYS A 439 50.07 83.27 22.53
CA LYS A 439 51.39 83.40 23.18
C LYS A 439 52.00 84.78 22.95
N LYS A 440 51.97 85.29 21.71
CA LYS A 440 52.43 86.66 21.41
C LYS A 440 51.64 87.73 22.17
N GLY A 441 50.32 87.59 22.26
CA GLY A 441 49.48 88.51 23.04
C GLY A 441 49.81 88.50 24.54
N LYS A 442 50.10 87.33 25.12
CA LYS A 442 50.53 87.22 26.52
C LYS A 442 51.93 87.79 26.76
N GLU A 443 52.85 87.65 25.80
CA GLU A 443 54.20 88.24 25.88
C GLU A 443 54.18 89.77 25.71
N GLU A 444 53.25 90.33 24.94
CA GLU A 444 53.05 91.78 24.84
C GLU A 444 52.37 92.37 26.09
N LEU A 445 51.41 91.67 26.69
CA LEU A 445 50.82 92.05 27.99
C LEU A 445 51.83 91.98 29.15
N ALA A 446 52.78 91.03 29.10
CA ALA A 446 53.86 90.95 30.08
C ALA A 446 54.88 92.11 29.95
N LYS A 447 54.97 92.76 28.78
CA LYS A 447 55.81 93.96 28.58
C LYS A 447 55.13 95.26 28.99
N LEU A 448 53.80 95.27 29.12
CA LEU A 448 53.01 96.43 29.59
C LEU A 448 52.81 96.45 31.12
N GLY A 449 53.23 95.41 31.84
CA GLY A 449 53.06 95.30 33.30
C GLY A 449 54.30 95.70 34.13
N ASN A 450 55.35 96.25 33.54
CA ASN A 450 56.64 96.44 34.21
C ASN A 450 57.12 97.89 34.37
N ASP A 451 56.22 98.86 34.21
CA ASP A 451 56.45 100.27 34.58
C ASP A 451 55.44 100.66 35.66
N GLY A 452 55.79 100.38 36.92
CA GLY A 452 54.93 100.68 38.07
C GLY A 452 55.49 100.23 39.42
N GLU A 453 56.79 100.37 39.65
CA GLU A 453 57.30 100.55 41.01
C GLU A 453 57.10 102.01 41.42
N GLY A 454 56.56 102.23 42.61
CA GLY A 454 56.60 103.53 43.25
C GLY A 454 55.58 103.70 44.38
N GLU A 455 56.06 103.40 45.59
CA GLU A 455 55.87 104.25 46.80
C GLU A 455 54.45 104.36 47.40
N GLN A 456 54.19 104.42 48.70
CA GLN A 456 54.94 104.35 49.96
C GLN A 456 53.86 104.41 51.08
N SER A 457 54.24 104.04 52.30
CA SER A 457 53.67 104.43 53.60
C SER A 457 52.30 103.89 54.07
N ASP A 458 52.41 103.35 55.30
CA ASP A 458 51.44 103.07 56.37
C ASP A 458 50.53 101.83 56.32
#